data_AF-A0A3M1L119-F1
#
_entry.id   AF-A0A3M1L119-F1
#
_cell.length_a   1.000
_cell.length_b   1.000
_cell.length_c   1.000
_cell.angle_alpha   90.00
_cell.angle_beta   90.00
_cell.angle_gamma   90.00
#
_symmetry.space_group_name_H-M   'P 1'
#
loop_
_entity.id
_entity.type
_entity.pdbx_description
1 polymer ?
#
loop_
_entity_poly.entity_id
_entity_poly.type
_entity_poly.pdbx_seq_one_letter_code
_entity_poly.pdbx_strand_id
1 'polypeptide(L)'
;SQIFFGYRTRLDFDTSFRGKDTLKVRLKSKNIERLDDVTDTLTSRLSVDGSSENQIEIAELSYTFSPTNNTEILFGTKGVSSEQN
;
A
#
# COMPACT_ATOMS: atom_id res chain seq x y z
N SER A 1 -28.49 15.37 9.09
CA SER A 1 -27.73 14.44 8.24
C SER A 1 -26.33 15.00 8.08
N GLN A 2 -25.28 14.23 8.36
CA GLN A 2 -23.88 14.62 8.16
C GLN A 2 -23.29 13.79 7.03
N ILE A 3 -22.62 14.46 6.10
CA ILE A 3 -21.96 13.85 4.96
C ILE A 3 -20.46 14.02 5.16
N PHE A 4 -19.71 12.93 5.07
CA PHE A 4 -18.26 12.94 5.11
C PHE A 4 -17.70 12.54 3.76
N PHE A 5 -16.61 13.19 3.34
CA PHE A 5 -15.90 12.89 2.11
C PHE A 5 -14.47 12.48 2.44
N GLY A 6 -14.00 11.41 1.79
CA GLY A 6 -12.62 10.94 1.89
C GLY A 6 -12.13 10.47 0.53
N TYR A 7 -10.82 10.48 0.34
CA TYR A 7 -10.20 10.01 -0.90
C TYR A 7 -9.00 9.10 -0.65
N ARG A 8 -8.71 8.25 -1.64
CA ARG A 8 -7.52 7.40 -1.68
C ARG A 8 -6.99 7.34 -3.10
N THR A 9 -5.68 7.54 -3.24
CA THR A 9 -4.95 7.31 -4.49
C THR A 9 -3.92 6.19 -4.29
N ARG A 10 -3.72 5.39 -5.34
CA ARG A 10 -2.66 4.37 -5.42
C ARG A 10 -2.04 4.43 -6.80
N LEU A 11 -0.72 4.45 -6.85
CA LEU A 11 0.06 4.34 -8.08
C LEU A 11 0.99 3.14 -7.95
N ASP A 12 0.96 2.26 -8.93
CA ASP A 12 1.77 1.06 -9.01
C ASP A 12 2.70 1.18 -10.23
N PHE A 13 4.00 1.11 -10.00
CA PHE A 13 5.02 1.08 -11.04
C PHE A 13 5.71 -0.28 -11.02
N ASP A 14 5.52 -1.04 -12.09
CA ASP A 14 6.18 -2.34 -12.30
C ASP A 14 7.13 -2.21 -13.50
N THR A 15 8.43 -2.44 -13.25
CA THR A 15 9.46 -2.37 -14.30
C THR A 15 10.37 -3.59 -14.27
N SER A 16 11.02 -3.87 -15.39
CA SER A 16 11.98 -4.96 -15.55
C SER A 16 13.27 -4.43 -16.18
N PHE A 17 14.43 -4.80 -15.64
CA PHE A 17 15.72 -4.39 -16.17
C PHE A 17 16.38 -5.45 -17.06
N ARG A 18 15.99 -6.72 -16.90
CA ARG A 18 16.57 -7.89 -17.58
C ARG A 18 15.52 -8.79 -18.23
N GLY A 19 14.24 -8.43 -18.15
CA GLY A 19 13.11 -9.18 -18.70
C GLY A 19 12.69 -10.40 -17.88
N LYS A 20 13.40 -10.72 -16.79
CA LYS A 20 13.15 -11.84 -15.88
C LYS A 20 13.15 -11.43 -14.41
N ASP A 21 13.07 -10.14 -14.18
CA ASP A 21 13.09 -9.46 -12.89
C ASP A 21 11.96 -8.43 -12.87
N THR A 22 11.48 -8.11 -11.68
CA THR A 22 10.44 -7.10 -11.49
C THR A 22 10.79 -6.22 -10.30
N LEU A 23 10.93 -4.93 -10.54
CA LEU A 23 10.92 -3.90 -9.50
C LEU A 23 9.49 -3.35 -9.40
N LYS A 24 8.90 -3.48 -8.21
CA LYS A 24 7.61 -2.88 -7.87
C LYS A 24 7.79 -1.70 -6.94
N VAL A 25 7.15 -0.59 -7.28
CA VAL A 25 7.04 0.58 -6.41
C VAL A 25 5.56 0.96 -6.32
N ARG A 26 5.01 0.88 -5.10
CA ARG A 26 3.64 1.30 -4.82
C ARG A 26 3.65 2.56 -3.97
N LEU A 27 3.05 3.62 -4.48
CA LEU A 27 2.77 4.83 -3.73
C LEU A 27 1.30 4.85 -3.35
N LYS A 28 0.98 5.25 -2.12
CA LYS A 28 -0.39 5.53 -1.70
C LYS A 28 -0.50 6.91 -1.08
N SER A 29 -1.66 7.53 -1.23
CA SER A 29 -2.08 8.65 -0.40
C SER A 29 -3.53 8.45 0.00
N LYS A 30 -3.88 8.84 1.22
CA LYS A 30 -5.22 8.69 1.78
C LYS A 30 -5.51 9.92 2.62
N ASN A 31 -6.66 10.55 2.40
CA ASN A 31 -7.22 11.51 3.33
C ASN A 31 -8.63 11.02 3.68
N ILE A 32 -8.74 10.39 4.85
CA ILE A 32 -10.03 10.04 5.45
C ILE A 32 -9.98 10.65 6.84
N GLU A 33 -10.82 11.66 7.07
CA GLU A 33 -10.94 12.29 8.38
C GLU A 33 -11.35 11.25 9.44
N ARG A 34 -10.78 11.40 10.64
CA ARG A 34 -11.07 10.53 11.78
C ARG A 34 -12.49 10.88 12.29
N LEU A 35 -13.36 9.87 12.32
CA LEU A 35 -14.79 10.05 12.59
C LEU A 35 -15.14 9.83 14.08
N ASP A 36 -14.31 10.35 14.98
CA ASP A 36 -14.37 10.04 16.41
C ASP A 36 -15.13 11.05 17.27
N ASP A 37 -15.58 12.20 16.72
CA ASP A 37 -16.15 13.26 17.56
C ASP A 37 -17.61 13.67 17.28
N VAL A 38 -18.36 13.00 16.37
CA VAL A 38 -19.67 13.57 15.95
C VAL A 38 -20.84 12.61 15.74
N THR A 39 -20.69 11.27 15.67
CA THR A 39 -21.81 10.44 15.18
C THR A 39 -22.37 9.36 16.10
N ASP A 40 -21.71 8.99 17.21
CA ASP A 40 -22.19 7.94 18.15
C ASP A 40 -22.69 6.65 17.45
N THR A 41 -22.21 6.40 16.22
CA THR A 41 -22.57 5.25 15.39
C THR A 41 -21.35 4.40 15.09
N LEU A 42 -21.50 3.11 15.38
CA LEU A 42 -20.50 2.05 15.35
C LEU A 42 -20.03 1.67 13.93
N THR A 43 -19.62 2.63 13.10
CA THR A 43 -19.15 2.37 11.74
C THR A 43 -17.99 3.26 11.35
N SER A 44 -16.85 3.13 12.04
CA SER A 44 -15.56 3.48 11.44
C SER A 44 -14.39 2.72 12.09
N ARG A 45 -14.60 1.44 12.40
CA ARG A 45 -13.51 0.50 12.65
C ARG A 45 -12.99 -0.06 11.33
N LEU A 46 -12.41 0.79 10.48
CA LEU A 46 -11.54 0.28 9.43
C LEU A 46 -10.46 1.30 9.09
N SER A 47 -9.24 0.97 9.51
CA SER A 47 -7.96 1.61 9.16
C SER A 47 -7.67 2.98 9.76
N VAL A 48 -7.65 3.04 11.10
CA VAL A 48 -6.92 4.07 11.87
C VAL A 48 -5.55 3.48 12.26
N ASP A 49 -4.65 3.40 11.30
CA ASP A 49 -3.20 3.38 11.56
C ASP A 49 -2.47 4.25 10.53
N GLY A 50 -2.98 5.46 10.37
CA GLY A 50 -2.48 6.37 9.35
C GLY A 50 -3.34 7.60 9.27
N SER A 51 -3.19 8.50 10.23
CA SER A 51 -3.38 9.93 9.99
C SER A 51 -2.28 10.39 9.02
N SER A 52 -2.29 9.91 7.77
CA SER A 52 -1.45 10.49 6.72
C SER A 52 -2.20 11.73 6.21
N GLU A 53 -1.97 12.86 6.86
CA GLU A 53 -2.47 14.18 6.47
C GLU A 53 -2.00 14.53 5.04
N ASN A 54 -2.71 14.06 4.02
CA ASN A 54 -2.40 14.29 2.60
C ASN A 54 -0.97 13.87 2.16
N GLN A 55 -0.26 13.08 2.96
CA GLN A 55 1.10 12.66 2.62
C GLN A 55 1.08 11.52 1.60
N ILE A 56 2.06 11.54 0.69
CA ILE A 56 2.35 10.41 -0.20
C ILE A 56 3.32 9.50 0.54
N GLU A 57 2.99 8.22 0.65
CA GLU A 57 3.80 7.22 1.34
C GLU A 57 4.11 6.05 0.40
N ILE A 58 5.34 5.53 0.50
CA ILE A 58 5.72 4.27 -0.14
C ILE A 58 5.01 3.15 0.62
N ALA A 59 4.03 2.54 -0.04
CA ALA A 59 3.29 1.40 0.49
C ALA A 59 4.00 0.08 0.20
N GLU A 60 4.71 0.00 -0.93
CA GLU A 60 5.52 -1.15 -1.31
C GLU A 60 6.77 -0.73 -2.07
N LEU A 61 7.89 -1.37 -1.73
CA LEU A 61 9.11 -1.32 -2.51
C LEU A 61 9.71 -2.73 -2.49
N SER A 62 9.67 -3.40 -3.63
CA SER A 62 10.13 -4.77 -3.77
C SER A 62 10.84 -5.01 -5.10
N TYR A 63 11.86 -5.86 -5.08
CA TYR A 63 12.57 -6.32 -6.27
C TYR A 63 12.67 -7.84 -6.24
N THR A 64 12.11 -8.46 -7.27
CA THR A 64 12.07 -9.91 -7.44
C THR A 64 12.89 -10.29 -8.66
N PHE A 65 13.71 -11.34 -8.53
CA PHE A 65 14.39 -11.94 -9.68
C PHE A 65 14.65 -13.43 -9.44
N SER A 66 14.81 -14.16 -10.55
CA SER A 66 15.11 -15.59 -10.53
C SER A 66 16.52 -15.84 -11.05
N PRO A 67 17.52 -16.09 -10.18
CA PRO A 67 18.88 -16.41 -10.64
C PRO A 67 18.97 -17.78 -11.34
N THR A 68 18.04 -18.69 -11.05
CA THR A 68 17.87 -19.99 -11.71
C THR A 68 16.39 -20.23 -12.01
N ASN A 69 16.05 -21.27 -12.78
CA ASN A 69 14.65 -21.60 -13.08
C ASN A 69 13.85 -22.10 -11.87
N ASN A 70 14.51 -22.41 -10.75
CA ASN A 70 13.91 -23.02 -9.56
C ASN A 70 14.17 -22.21 -8.29
N THR A 71 14.60 -20.95 -8.44
CA THR A 71 14.89 -20.07 -7.30
C THR A 71 14.33 -18.70 -7.59
N GLU A 72 13.51 -18.18 -6.68
CA GLU A 72 13.05 -16.80 -6.69
C GLU A 72 13.63 -16.09 -5.47
N ILE A 73 14.16 -14.89 -5.68
CA ILE A 73 14.67 -14.04 -4.63
C ILE A 73 13.86 -12.75 -4.64
N LEU A 74 13.33 -12.39 -3.47
CA LEU A 74 12.54 -11.20 -3.22
C LEU A 74 13.25 -10.34 -2.17
N PHE A 75 13.61 -9.12 -2.53
CA PHE A 75 14.12 -8.12 -1.61
C PHE A 75 13.09 -6.99 -1.48
N GLY A 76 12.75 -6.57 -0.27
CA GLY A 76 11.88 -5.43 -0.09
C GLY A 76 11.89 -4.90 1.32
N THR A 77 11.23 -3.75 1.50
CA THR A 77 11.20 -3.04 2.78
C THR A 77 9.82 -3.12 3.42
N LYS A 78 8.85 -2.41 2.88
CA LYS A 78 7.48 -2.29 3.39
C LYS A 78 6.52 -2.96 2.41
N GLY A 79 5.46 -3.59 2.91
CA GLY A 79 4.37 -4.17 2.09
C GLY A 79 4.68 -5.52 1.45
N VAL A 80 5.89 -6.05 1.61
CA VAL A 80 6.26 -7.39 1.15
C VAL A 80 5.83 -8.43 2.18
N SER A 81 4.66 -9.04 1.97
CA SER A 81 4.30 -10.30 2.66
C SER A 81 4.79 -11.47 1.83
N SER A 82 5.49 -12.43 2.45
CA SER A 82 5.61 -13.76 1.84
C SER A 82 4.25 -14.44 1.97
N GLU A 83 3.34 -14.17 1.03
CA GLU A 83 2.18 -15.04 0.83
C GLU A 83 2.70 -16.36 0.28
N GLN A 84 3.08 -17.25 1.19
CA GLN A 84 3.21 -18.68 0.94
C GLN A 84 1.77 -19.20 0.90
N ASN A 85 1.24 -19.38 -0.31
CA ASN A 85 -0.02 -20.08 -0.57
C ASN A 85 0.18 -21.59 -0.38
#